data_AF-A0A9P4WAV5-F1
#
_entry.id   AF-A0A9P4WAV5-F1
#
_cell.length_a   1.000
_cell.length_b   1.000
_cell.length_c   1.000
_cell.angle_alpha   90.00
_cell.angle_beta   90.00
_cell.angle_gamma   90.00
#
_symmetry.space_group_name_H-M   'P 1'
#
loop_
_entity.id
_entity.type
_entity.pdbx_description
1 polymer ?
#
loop_
_entity_poly.entity_id
_entity_poly.type
_entity_poly.pdbx_seq_one_letter_code
_entity_poly.pdbx_strand_id
1 'polypeptide(L)'
;MTTNFTLEYVAAPDTSNSMLEETVNLFSSAYGIWGPLASEKMGKFCKPGNRIKMSVQRLREQSLASGTDSVLVRGLAGSTLAGYAFATRWDFQGRQICWVTQLCILRRLASDGKENAVFGILSSHPAAILGAARAWGCGIERLDLPVIRERAAGVIASSPVAYVRNAKFRGSLLGDEDQEGSCCADTQFWVDHRERLAALAELKEKGVAWPYGPLPEGCEFLLLVEAGDD
;
A
#
# COMPACT_ATOMS: atom_id res chain seq x y z
N MET A 1 1.37 -28.33 9.36
CA MET A 1 0.05 -28.23 8.72
C MET A 1 0.05 -26.99 7.85
N THR A 2 -0.19 -27.15 6.55
CA THR A 2 -0.27 -26.02 5.61
C THR A 2 -1.63 -25.36 5.79
N THR A 3 -1.67 -24.15 6.35
CA THR A 3 -2.92 -23.38 6.41
C THR A 3 -3.30 -23.00 4.99
N ASN A 4 -4.36 -23.59 4.45
CA ASN A 4 -4.89 -23.22 3.14
C ASN A 4 -5.62 -21.88 3.26
N PHE A 5 -5.21 -20.92 2.43
CA PHE A 5 -5.88 -19.63 2.30
C PHE A 5 -6.67 -19.63 1.00
N THR A 6 -7.88 -19.08 1.05
CA THR A 6 -8.70 -18.78 -0.15
C THR A 6 -8.75 -17.28 -0.35
N LEU A 7 -8.76 -16.85 -1.62
CA LEU A 7 -8.93 -15.44 -1.99
C LEU A 7 -10.35 -15.23 -2.51
N GLU A 8 -11.02 -14.23 -1.97
CA GLU A 8 -12.33 -13.76 -2.42
C GLU A 8 -12.19 -12.34 -2.95
N TYR A 9 -12.77 -12.07 -4.12
CA TYR A 9 -12.77 -10.76 -4.77
C TYR A 9 -14.19 -10.23 -4.77
N VAL A 10 -14.41 -9.11 -4.10
CA VAL A 10 -15.74 -8.50 -3.93
C VAL A 10 -15.71 -7.10 -4.54
N ALA A 11 -16.57 -6.83 -5.51
CA ALA A 11 -16.69 -5.50 -6.09
C ALA A 11 -17.20 -4.49 -5.04
N ALA A 12 -16.85 -3.22 -5.18
CA ALA A 12 -17.28 -2.17 -4.26
C ALA A 12 -18.81 -2.14 -4.01
N PRO A 13 -19.68 -2.29 -5.04
CA PRO A 13 -21.14 -2.31 -4.84
C PRO A 13 -21.61 -3.52 -4.02
N ASP A 14 -20.92 -4.65 -4.12
CA ASP A 14 -21.29 -5.90 -3.45
C ASP A 14 -20.66 -6.04 -2.06
N THR A 15 -19.82 -5.08 -1.66
CA THR A 15 -19.15 -5.11 -0.36
C THR A 15 -20.12 -4.74 0.76
N SER A 16 -20.52 -5.76 1.53
CA SER A 16 -21.43 -5.61 2.66
C SER A 16 -20.78 -4.85 3.84
N ASN A 17 -21.62 -4.31 4.73
CA ASN A 17 -21.11 -3.69 5.96
C ASN A 17 -20.44 -4.70 6.90
N SER A 18 -20.90 -5.95 6.94
CA SER A 18 -20.26 -6.98 7.77
C SER A 18 -18.83 -7.29 7.30
N MET A 19 -18.59 -7.36 5.99
CA MET A 19 -17.24 -7.51 5.44
C MET A 19 -16.33 -6.33 5.83
N LEU A 20 -16.86 -5.10 5.80
CA LEU A 20 -16.10 -3.92 6.22
C LEU A 20 -15.85 -3.90 7.73
N GLU A 21 -16.78 -4.37 8.55
CA GLU A 21 -16.59 -4.48 10.00
C GLU A 21 -15.46 -5.45 10.34
N GLU A 22 -15.43 -6.63 9.71
CA GLU A 22 -14.32 -7.57 9.85
C GLU A 22 -12.98 -6.94 9.44
N THR A 23 -12.99 -6.21 8.32
CA THR A 23 -11.83 -5.52 7.76
C THR A 23 -11.30 -4.44 8.69
N VAL A 24 -12.20 -3.62 9.27
CA VAL A 24 -11.88 -2.58 10.25
C VAL A 24 -11.34 -3.19 11.55
N ASN A 25 -11.92 -4.31 12.01
CA ASN A 25 -11.47 -5.00 13.21
C ASN A 25 -10.06 -5.56 13.03
N LEU A 26 -9.78 -6.19 11.89
CA LEU A 26 -8.45 -6.68 11.56
C LEU A 26 -7.45 -5.53 11.43
N PHE A 27 -7.82 -4.44 10.74
CA PHE A 27 -6.99 -3.24 10.64
C PHE A 27 -6.63 -2.68 12.00
N SER A 28 -7.62 -2.47 12.86
CA SER A 28 -7.44 -1.79 14.14
C SER A 28 -6.65 -2.63 15.15
N SER A 29 -6.62 -3.95 14.96
CA SER A 29 -5.85 -4.87 15.80
C SER A 29 -4.43 -5.10 15.28
N ALA A 30 -4.22 -5.13 13.96
CA ALA A 30 -2.98 -5.60 13.35
C ALA A 30 -2.16 -4.54 12.61
N TYR A 31 -2.73 -3.42 12.18
CA TYR A 31 -2.06 -2.54 11.23
C TYR A 31 -0.88 -1.76 11.84
N GLY A 32 -1.12 -1.03 12.94
CA GLY A 32 -0.06 -0.24 13.55
C GLY A 32 -0.52 0.63 14.71
N ILE A 33 0.43 1.35 15.29
CA ILE A 33 0.22 2.34 16.35
C ILE A 33 0.66 3.72 15.86
N TRP A 34 0.07 4.78 16.43
CA TRP A 34 0.48 6.15 16.12
C TRP A 34 1.89 6.46 16.59
N GLY A 35 2.66 7.16 15.75
CA GLY A 35 4.02 7.59 16.05
C GLY A 35 4.07 8.84 16.97
N PRO A 36 5.26 9.26 17.42
CA PRO A 36 5.43 10.36 18.37
C PRO A 36 4.82 11.69 17.90
N LEU A 37 4.91 12.00 16.61
CA LEU A 37 4.42 13.26 16.03
C LEU A 37 2.94 13.24 15.63
N ALA A 38 2.24 12.11 15.80
CA ALA A 38 0.88 11.94 15.29
C ALA A 38 -0.13 12.91 15.92
N SER A 39 -0.07 13.15 17.23
CA SER A 39 -0.97 14.09 17.91
C SER A 39 -0.81 15.53 17.41
N GLU A 40 0.42 15.94 17.11
CA GLU A 40 0.74 17.29 16.62
C GLU A 40 0.26 17.45 15.17
N LYS A 41 0.56 16.47 14.32
CA LYS A 41 0.35 16.57 12.87
C LYS A 41 -1.06 16.19 12.41
N MET A 42 -1.72 15.27 13.12
CA MET A 42 -3.04 14.73 12.76
C MET A 42 -4.13 15.03 13.81
N GLY A 43 -3.76 15.68 14.91
CA GLY A 43 -4.67 16.10 15.97
C GLY A 43 -4.78 15.14 17.15
N LYS A 44 -5.41 15.62 18.23
CA LYS A 44 -5.47 15.01 19.57
C LYS A 44 -6.02 13.58 19.67
N PHE A 45 -6.67 13.08 18.62
CA PHE A 45 -7.22 11.73 18.56
C PHE A 45 -6.16 10.69 18.13
N CYS A 46 -5.05 11.13 17.53
CA CYS A 46 -3.95 10.30 17.06
C CYS A 46 -2.85 10.20 18.13
N LYS A 47 -3.21 9.68 19.31
CA LYS A 47 -2.30 9.64 20.47
C LYS A 47 -1.16 8.63 20.24
N PRO A 48 0.12 9.02 20.42
CA PRO A 48 1.26 8.12 20.30
C PRO A 48 1.09 6.86 21.13
N GLY A 49 1.48 5.71 20.57
CA GLY A 49 1.36 4.40 21.21
C GLY A 49 -0.02 3.77 21.13
N ASN A 50 -1.08 4.52 20.84
CA ASN A 50 -2.40 3.94 20.62
C ASN A 50 -2.49 3.27 19.26
N ARG A 51 -3.25 2.17 19.18
CA ARG A 51 -3.62 1.53 17.91
C ARG A 51 -4.34 2.52 17.01
N ILE A 52 -3.98 2.49 15.73
CA ILE A 52 -4.72 3.19 14.68
C ILE A 52 -6.10 2.54 14.61
N LYS A 53 -7.14 3.37 14.65
CA LYS A 53 -8.52 2.93 14.46
C LYS A 53 -9.08 3.58 13.21
N MET A 54 -9.94 2.85 12.53
CA MET A 54 -10.69 3.35 11.39
C MET A 54 -12.17 3.03 11.56
N SER A 55 -13.06 3.90 11.09
CA SER A 55 -14.49 3.59 11.02
C SER A 55 -14.80 2.90 9.69
N VAL A 56 -15.90 2.14 9.66
CA VAL A 56 -16.42 1.53 8.42
C VAL A 56 -16.67 2.61 7.36
N GLN A 57 -17.26 3.74 7.76
CA GLN A 57 -17.52 4.86 6.86
C GLN A 57 -16.22 5.40 6.24
N ARG A 58 -15.21 5.70 7.07
CA ARG A 58 -13.93 6.22 6.58
C ARG A 58 -13.22 5.21 5.68
N LEU A 59 -13.26 3.93 6.03
CA LEU A 59 -12.69 2.86 5.21
C LEU A 59 -13.36 2.82 3.83
N ARG A 60 -14.70 2.88 3.80
CA ARG A 60 -15.48 2.88 2.56
C ARG A 60 -15.16 4.12 1.71
N GLU A 61 -15.13 5.30 2.30
CA GLU A 61 -14.82 6.55 1.59
C GLU A 61 -13.40 6.57 1.01
N GLN A 62 -12.42 6.00 1.73
CA GLN A 62 -11.02 6.03 1.30
C GLN A 62 -10.68 4.92 0.29
N SER A 63 -11.31 3.76 0.40
CA SER A 63 -10.89 2.56 -0.34
C SER A 63 -11.94 2.01 -1.31
N LEU A 64 -13.20 2.44 -1.20
CA LEU A 64 -14.34 2.02 -2.03
C LEU A 64 -15.21 3.23 -2.40
N ALA A 65 -14.59 4.37 -2.76
CA ALA A 65 -15.31 5.58 -3.09
C ALA A 65 -16.30 5.36 -4.26
N SER A 66 -17.48 5.98 -4.18
CA SER A 66 -18.48 5.85 -5.25
C SER A 66 -17.92 6.32 -6.60
N GLY A 67 -18.23 5.60 -7.67
CA GLY A 67 -17.78 5.92 -9.03
C GLY A 67 -16.34 5.46 -9.34
N THR A 68 -15.73 4.63 -8.48
CA THR A 68 -14.42 4.02 -8.73
C THR A 68 -14.57 2.52 -9.06
N ASP A 69 -13.69 2.01 -9.92
CA ASP A 69 -13.56 0.56 -10.13
C ASP A 69 -12.70 -0.03 -9.00
N SER A 70 -13.31 -0.15 -7.82
CA SER A 70 -12.65 -0.67 -6.62
C SER A 70 -13.14 -2.06 -6.25
N VAL A 71 -12.22 -2.85 -5.71
CA VAL A 71 -12.47 -4.20 -5.19
C VAL A 71 -11.89 -4.36 -3.79
N LEU A 72 -12.61 -5.11 -2.95
CA LEU A 72 -12.10 -5.70 -1.72
C LEU A 72 -11.62 -7.12 -2.02
N VAL A 73 -10.35 -7.39 -1.77
CA VAL A 73 -9.77 -8.74 -1.82
C VAL A 73 -9.63 -9.26 -0.39
N ARG A 74 -10.26 -10.39 -0.07
CA ARG A 74 -10.20 -11.02 1.26
C ARG A 74 -9.39 -12.32 1.17
N GLY A 75 -8.45 -12.49 2.10
CA GLY A 75 -7.76 -13.75 2.33
C GLY A 75 -8.35 -14.46 3.53
N LEU A 76 -8.99 -15.61 3.30
CA LEU A 76 -9.69 -16.37 4.33
C LEU A 76 -8.91 -17.65 4.69
N ALA A 77 -8.70 -17.88 5.98
CA ALA A 77 -8.27 -19.17 6.53
C ALA A 77 -9.52 -19.91 7.02
N GLY A 78 -10.08 -20.77 6.17
CA GLY A 78 -11.43 -21.29 6.39
C GLY A 78 -12.45 -20.16 6.26
N SER A 79 -13.21 -19.89 7.32
CA SER A 79 -14.19 -18.80 7.38
C SER A 79 -13.67 -17.53 8.06
N THR A 80 -12.42 -17.51 8.52
CA THR A 80 -11.85 -16.39 9.26
C THR A 80 -11.04 -15.50 8.35
N LEU A 81 -11.32 -14.19 8.38
CA LEU A 81 -10.52 -13.19 7.69
C LEU A 81 -9.10 -13.16 8.26
N ALA A 82 -8.12 -13.57 7.45
CA ALA A 82 -6.72 -13.61 7.81
C ALA A 82 -5.95 -12.42 7.23
N GLY A 83 -6.46 -11.79 6.18
CA GLY A 83 -5.89 -10.59 5.57
C GLY A 83 -6.81 -10.02 4.53
N TYR A 84 -6.55 -8.79 4.10
CA TYR A 84 -7.27 -8.18 2.99
C TYR A 84 -6.42 -7.17 2.25
N ALA A 85 -6.88 -6.82 1.06
CA ALA A 85 -6.41 -5.68 0.31
C ALA A 85 -7.59 -4.93 -0.30
N PHE A 86 -7.46 -3.61 -0.45
CA PHE A 86 -8.28 -2.85 -1.40
C PHE A 86 -7.46 -2.53 -2.64
N ALA A 87 -8.08 -2.64 -3.81
CA ALA A 87 -7.49 -2.21 -5.07
C ALA A 87 -8.47 -1.33 -5.83
N THR A 88 -7.95 -0.30 -6.50
CA THR A 88 -8.72 0.60 -7.36
C THR A 88 -8.10 0.66 -8.74
N ARG A 89 -8.93 0.60 -9.78
CA ARG A 89 -8.52 0.64 -11.17
C ARG A 89 -8.99 1.91 -11.86
N TRP A 90 -8.17 2.40 -12.79
CA TRP A 90 -8.51 3.50 -13.68
C TRP A 90 -7.60 3.49 -14.91
N ASP A 91 -8.02 4.15 -15.98
CA ASP A 91 -7.21 4.29 -17.17
C ASP A 91 -6.36 5.56 -17.12
N PHE A 92 -5.10 5.44 -17.51
CA PHE A 92 -4.18 6.57 -17.65
C PHE A 92 -3.27 6.34 -18.87
N GLN A 93 -3.29 7.28 -19.82
CA GLN A 93 -2.46 7.25 -21.03
C GLN A 93 -2.53 5.92 -21.81
N GLY A 94 -3.73 5.34 -21.92
CA GLY A 94 -3.95 4.08 -22.65
C GLY A 94 -3.53 2.82 -21.88
N ARG A 95 -3.15 2.93 -20.61
CA ARG A 95 -2.81 1.82 -19.73
C ARG A 95 -3.83 1.69 -18.61
N GLN A 96 -4.12 0.45 -18.22
CA GLN A 96 -4.93 0.20 -17.04
C GLN A 96 -4.05 0.25 -15.79
N ILE A 97 -4.37 1.15 -14.88
CA ILE A 97 -3.74 1.20 -13.56
C ILE A 97 -4.53 0.31 -12.60
N CYS A 98 -3.83 -0.41 -11.72
CA CYS A 98 -4.37 -1.14 -10.58
C CYS A 98 -3.59 -0.77 -9.33
N TRP A 99 -4.21 -0.01 -8.44
CA TRP A 99 -3.54 0.52 -7.26
C TRP A 99 -4.05 -0.11 -5.97
N VAL A 100 -3.15 -0.68 -5.19
CA VAL A 100 -3.45 -1.22 -3.86
C VAL A 100 -3.34 -0.10 -2.83
N THR A 101 -4.47 0.25 -2.20
CA THR A 101 -4.52 1.36 -1.25
C THR A 101 -4.28 0.96 0.19
N GLN A 102 -4.68 -0.25 0.55
CA GLN A 102 -4.59 -0.71 1.93
C GLN A 102 -4.43 -2.21 1.96
N LEU A 103 -3.26 -2.66 2.41
CA LEU A 103 -2.88 -4.07 2.51
C LEU A 103 -2.67 -4.42 3.98
N CYS A 104 -3.42 -5.40 4.49
CA CYS A 104 -3.29 -5.86 5.86
C CYS A 104 -3.14 -7.40 5.88
N ILE A 105 -1.96 -7.88 6.29
CA ILE A 105 -1.61 -9.30 6.51
C ILE A 105 -1.70 -10.21 5.27
N LEU A 106 -2.14 -9.70 4.12
CA LEU A 106 -2.28 -10.50 2.91
C LEU A 106 -0.91 -10.81 2.30
N ARG A 107 -0.58 -12.11 2.23
CA ARG A 107 0.70 -12.61 1.71
C ARG A 107 0.76 -12.77 0.19
N ARG A 108 -0.39 -12.73 -0.48
CA ARG A 108 -0.51 -12.89 -1.93
C ARG A 108 -1.57 -11.97 -2.49
N LEU A 109 -1.15 -11.08 -3.37
CA LEU A 109 -2.02 -10.41 -4.34
C LEU A 109 -1.92 -11.21 -5.63
N ALA A 110 -3.02 -11.45 -6.33
CA ALA A 110 -2.94 -11.91 -7.71
C ALA A 110 -2.92 -10.68 -8.61
N SER A 111 -2.01 -10.64 -9.59
CA SER A 111 -2.22 -9.82 -10.78
C SER A 111 -3.25 -10.56 -11.63
N ASP A 112 -4.37 -9.92 -11.93
CA ASP A 112 -5.17 -10.33 -13.09
C ASP A 112 -4.26 -10.09 -14.29
N GLY A 113 -3.90 -11.14 -15.02
CA GLY A 113 -2.93 -11.15 -16.12
C GLY A 113 -3.34 -10.31 -17.32
N LYS A 114 -3.47 -9.00 -17.12
CA LYS A 114 -3.76 -8.03 -18.16
C LYS A 114 -2.44 -7.51 -18.70
N GLU A 115 -2.20 -7.79 -19.97
CA GLU A 115 -1.24 -7.08 -20.80
C GLU A 115 -1.48 -5.57 -20.68
N ASN A 116 -0.43 -4.76 -20.72
CA ASN A 116 -0.50 -3.29 -20.61
C ASN A 116 -1.09 -2.73 -19.30
N ALA A 117 -0.88 -3.43 -18.17
CA ALA A 117 -1.28 -2.95 -16.84
C ALA A 117 -0.12 -2.34 -16.05
N VAL A 118 -0.42 -1.37 -15.19
CA VAL A 118 0.50 -0.80 -14.20
C VAL A 118 -0.04 -1.06 -12.81
N PHE A 119 0.75 -1.66 -11.94
CA PHE A 119 0.40 -1.95 -10.56
C PHE A 119 1.13 -1.00 -9.61
N GLY A 120 0.43 -0.47 -8.62
CA GLY A 120 1.01 0.46 -7.66
C GLY A 120 0.59 0.22 -6.22
N ILE A 121 1.44 0.58 -5.27
CA ILE A 121 1.14 0.60 -3.83
C ILE A 121 1.98 1.67 -3.14
N LEU A 122 1.35 2.38 -2.19
CA LEU A 122 2.05 3.11 -1.14
C LEU A 122 1.95 2.30 0.15
N SER A 123 3.08 2.00 0.76
CA SER A 123 3.10 1.35 2.06
C SER A 123 4.34 1.72 2.84
N SER A 124 4.14 2.00 4.11
CA SER A 124 5.24 2.14 5.05
C SER A 124 5.84 0.81 5.52
N HIS A 125 5.26 -0.35 5.18
CA HIS A 125 5.73 -1.65 5.63
C HIS A 125 6.55 -2.38 4.55
N PRO A 126 7.83 -2.73 4.79
CA PRO A 126 8.66 -3.42 3.79
C PRO A 126 8.08 -4.75 3.29
N ALA A 127 7.40 -5.50 4.17
CA ALA A 127 6.76 -6.76 3.80
C ALA A 127 5.61 -6.58 2.79
N ALA A 128 4.90 -5.44 2.84
CA ALA A 128 3.86 -5.11 1.86
C ALA A 128 4.47 -4.84 0.49
N ILE A 129 5.54 -4.04 0.44
CA ILE A 129 6.29 -3.76 -0.79
C ILE A 129 6.86 -5.04 -1.41
N LEU A 130 7.52 -5.88 -0.61
CA LEU A 130 8.07 -7.16 -1.09
C LEU A 130 6.97 -8.13 -1.53
N GLY A 131 5.86 -8.19 -0.81
CA GLY A 131 4.72 -9.03 -1.15
C GLY A 131 4.09 -8.61 -2.48
N ALA A 132 3.91 -7.31 -2.69
CA ALA A 132 3.38 -6.74 -3.92
C ALA A 132 4.35 -6.94 -5.10
N ALA A 133 5.65 -6.65 -4.94
CA ALA A 133 6.64 -6.86 -5.99
C ALA A 133 6.64 -8.32 -6.47
N ARG A 134 6.71 -9.27 -5.54
CA ARG A 134 6.64 -10.71 -5.84
C ARG A 134 5.34 -11.12 -6.53
N ALA A 135 4.21 -10.58 -6.07
CA ALA A 135 2.89 -10.85 -6.65
C ALA A 135 2.81 -10.39 -8.12
N TRP A 136 3.49 -9.30 -8.46
CA TRP A 136 3.50 -8.70 -9.80
C TRP A 136 4.67 -9.17 -10.65
N GLY A 137 5.33 -10.27 -10.28
CA GLY A 137 6.43 -10.85 -11.05
C GLY A 137 7.72 -10.03 -11.05
N CYS A 138 7.81 -8.99 -10.21
CA CYS A 138 8.96 -8.12 -10.12
C CYS A 138 9.79 -8.46 -8.87
N GLY A 139 11.06 -8.83 -9.07
CA GLY A 139 12.03 -8.83 -7.99
C GLY A 139 12.34 -7.40 -7.57
N ILE A 140 12.46 -7.13 -6.27
CA ILE A 140 12.79 -5.79 -5.76
C ILE A 140 14.15 -5.30 -6.30
N GLU A 141 15.04 -6.24 -6.63
CA GLU A 141 16.34 -6.02 -7.26
C GLU A 141 16.27 -5.59 -8.74
N ARG A 142 15.10 -5.74 -9.38
CA ARG A 142 14.88 -5.42 -10.80
C ARG A 142 14.15 -4.10 -11.02
N LEU A 143 13.92 -3.34 -9.94
CA LEU A 143 13.18 -2.09 -10.02
C LEU A 143 14.03 -0.97 -10.63
N ASP A 144 13.55 -0.44 -11.75
CA ASP A 144 14.11 0.75 -12.39
C ASP A 144 13.48 2.01 -11.77
N LEU A 145 14.14 2.54 -10.73
CA LEU A 145 13.70 3.73 -10.01
C LEU A 145 13.55 4.98 -10.91
N PRO A 146 14.47 5.27 -11.87
CA PRO A 146 14.28 6.32 -12.86
C PRO A 146 12.97 6.22 -13.66
N VAL A 147 12.64 5.03 -14.18
CA VAL A 147 11.40 4.81 -14.94
C VAL A 147 10.17 4.98 -14.05
N ILE A 148 10.23 4.48 -12.81
CA ILE A 148 9.18 4.68 -11.82
C ILE A 148 8.98 6.17 -11.54
N ARG A 149 10.07 6.94 -11.37
CA ARG A 149 10.02 8.40 -11.15
C ARG A 149 9.29 9.12 -12.29
N GLU A 150 9.63 8.84 -13.54
CA GLU A 150 9.05 9.52 -14.70
C GLU A 150 7.54 9.33 -14.78
N ARG A 151 7.06 8.12 -14.47
CA ARG A 151 5.65 7.74 -14.66
C ARG A 151 4.80 7.91 -13.41
N ALA A 152 5.38 7.72 -12.24
CA ALA A 152 4.65 7.76 -10.97
C ALA A 152 3.91 9.08 -10.79
N ALA A 153 4.49 10.21 -11.22
CA ALA A 153 3.84 11.51 -11.08
C ALA A 153 2.48 11.58 -11.78
N GLY A 154 2.40 11.11 -13.03
CA GLY A 154 1.15 11.07 -13.78
C GLY A 154 0.16 10.05 -13.23
N VAL A 155 0.64 8.87 -12.85
CA VAL A 155 -0.20 7.82 -12.25
C VAL A 155 -0.81 8.28 -10.93
N ILE A 156 -0.01 8.82 -10.03
CA ILE A 156 -0.50 9.32 -8.75
C ILE A 156 -1.46 10.49 -8.96
N ALA A 157 -1.11 11.49 -9.77
CA ALA A 157 -1.96 12.66 -10.00
C ALA A 157 -3.31 12.32 -10.66
N SER A 158 -3.36 11.26 -11.47
CA SER A 158 -4.61 10.77 -12.08
C SER A 158 -5.45 9.90 -11.15
N SER A 159 -4.94 9.52 -9.98
CA SER A 159 -5.63 8.56 -9.12
C SER A 159 -7.00 9.08 -8.67
N PRO A 160 -8.06 8.26 -8.75
CA PRO A 160 -9.36 8.63 -8.19
C PRO A 160 -9.33 8.64 -6.66
N VAL A 161 -8.35 7.98 -6.04
CA VAL A 161 -8.20 7.88 -4.59
C VAL A 161 -7.50 9.12 -4.03
N ALA A 162 -8.21 9.90 -3.22
CA ALA A 162 -7.76 11.23 -2.80
C ALA A 162 -6.41 11.24 -2.05
N TYR A 163 -6.18 10.29 -1.13
CA TYR A 163 -4.91 10.27 -0.38
C TYR A 163 -3.72 9.90 -1.27
N VAL A 164 -3.93 9.05 -2.29
CA VAL A 164 -2.93 8.75 -3.31
C VAL A 164 -2.67 10.00 -4.13
N ARG A 165 -3.71 10.57 -4.74
CA ARG A 165 -3.61 11.76 -5.61
C ARG A 165 -2.91 12.96 -4.97
N ASN A 166 -3.08 13.13 -3.65
CA ASN A 166 -2.51 14.25 -2.91
C ASN A 166 -1.13 13.93 -2.30
N ALA A 167 -0.62 12.71 -2.45
CA ALA A 167 0.69 12.33 -1.93
C ALA A 167 1.80 13.10 -2.65
N LYS A 168 2.76 13.61 -1.88
CA LYS A 168 3.88 14.39 -2.43
C LYS A 168 5.12 13.51 -2.48
N PHE A 169 5.70 13.27 -3.64
CA PHE A 169 6.96 12.49 -3.73
C PHE A 169 8.05 13.10 -2.84
N ARG A 170 8.93 12.25 -2.32
CA ARG A 170 10.11 12.65 -1.56
C ARG A 170 11.32 11.82 -1.93
N GLY A 171 12.49 12.39 -1.67
CA GLY A 171 13.80 11.78 -1.93
C GLY A 171 14.16 11.78 -3.40
N SER A 172 15.04 10.84 -3.76
CA SER A 172 15.56 10.59 -5.11
C SER A 172 14.51 10.25 -6.19
N LEU A 173 13.20 10.39 -5.92
CA LEU A 173 12.12 10.39 -6.92
C LEU A 173 11.74 11.80 -7.40
N LEU A 174 12.02 12.86 -6.65
CA LEU A 174 12.11 14.25 -7.15
C LEU A 174 13.59 14.56 -7.26
N GLY A 175 14.14 15.44 -8.08
CA GLY A 175 15.61 15.65 -8.15
C GLY A 175 16.29 16.22 -6.89
N ASP A 176 15.84 15.87 -5.69
CA ASP A 176 16.22 16.40 -4.39
C ASP A 176 17.50 15.71 -3.90
N GLU A 177 18.64 16.32 -4.22
CA GLU A 177 19.99 15.82 -3.88
C GLU A 177 20.23 15.77 -2.35
N ASP A 178 19.46 16.54 -1.56
CA ASP A 178 19.59 16.61 -0.10
C ASP A 178 19.03 15.36 0.64
N GLN A 179 18.30 14.47 -0.06
CA GLN A 179 17.79 13.20 0.49
C GLN A 179 18.08 12.02 -0.42
N GLU A 180 19.36 11.87 -0.80
CA GLU A 180 19.87 10.73 -1.56
C GLU A 180 19.30 9.39 -1.05
N GLY A 181 18.66 8.66 -1.98
CA GLY A 181 18.35 7.25 -1.83
C GLY A 181 16.94 6.89 -1.35
N SER A 182 16.07 7.83 -0.94
CA SER A 182 14.69 7.46 -0.59
C SER A 182 13.73 7.47 -1.78
N CYS A 183 12.94 6.41 -1.93
CA CYS A 183 11.87 6.29 -2.93
C CYS A 183 10.52 6.15 -2.19
N CYS A 184 9.95 7.30 -1.85
CA CYS A 184 8.73 7.38 -1.02
C CYS A 184 7.84 8.57 -1.41
N ALA A 185 6.63 8.60 -0.86
CA ALA A 185 5.75 9.75 -0.91
C ALA A 185 5.28 10.14 0.49
N ASP A 186 5.22 11.45 0.75
CA ASP A 186 4.59 12.05 1.92
C ASP A 186 3.08 11.91 1.80
N THR A 187 2.53 10.96 2.56
CA THR A 187 1.09 10.72 2.67
C THR A 187 0.50 11.36 3.93
N GLN A 188 1.31 12.10 4.70
CA GLN A 188 0.94 12.67 6.00
C GLN A 188 0.40 11.60 6.97
N PHE A 189 0.89 10.36 6.84
CA PHE A 189 0.44 9.24 7.66
C PHE A 189 1.44 8.92 8.77
N TRP A 190 1.22 9.51 9.95
CA TRP A 190 2.18 9.57 11.06
C TRP A 190 2.14 8.33 11.97
N VAL A 191 2.38 7.17 11.39
CA VAL A 191 2.40 5.89 12.10
C VAL A 191 3.80 5.59 12.66
N ASP A 192 3.91 4.78 13.71
CA ASP A 192 5.20 4.46 14.35
C ASP A 192 6.08 3.52 13.52
N HIS A 193 7.16 4.04 12.94
CA HIS A 193 8.00 3.29 12.00
C HIS A 193 8.90 2.24 12.67
N ARG A 194 8.99 2.15 14.00
CA ARG A 194 9.99 1.31 14.69
C ARG A 194 9.89 -0.17 14.33
N GLU A 195 8.69 -0.75 14.42
CA GLU A 195 8.46 -2.16 14.06
C GLU A 195 8.78 -2.42 12.59
N ARG A 196 8.46 -1.46 11.71
CA ARG A 196 8.66 -1.57 10.26
C ARG A 196 10.14 -1.41 9.88
N LEU A 197 10.88 -0.56 10.57
CA LEU A 197 12.32 -0.38 10.40
C LEU A 197 13.12 -1.55 10.99
N ALA A 198 12.65 -2.15 12.10
CA ALA A 198 13.22 -3.39 12.62
C ALA A 198 13.04 -4.54 11.62
N ALA A 199 11.84 -4.68 11.04
CA ALA A 199 11.60 -5.65 9.97
C ALA A 199 12.48 -5.40 8.74
N LEU A 200 12.74 -4.14 8.39
CA LEU A 200 13.68 -3.79 7.31
C LEU A 200 15.12 -4.19 7.65
N ALA A 201 15.56 -3.97 8.89
CA ALA A 201 16.90 -4.34 9.34
C ALA A 201 17.11 -5.86 9.23
N GLU A 202 16.16 -6.66 9.71
CA GLU A 202 16.21 -8.12 9.58
C GLU A 202 16.27 -8.59 8.11
N LEU A 203 15.57 -7.91 7.20
CA LEU A 203 15.63 -8.23 5.77
C LEU A 203 17.01 -7.95 5.18
N LYS A 204 17.62 -6.81 5.56
CA LYS A 204 18.98 -6.44 5.14
C LYS A 204 20.02 -7.42 5.68
N GLU A 205 19.91 -7.85 6.94
CA GLU A 205 20.77 -8.88 7.54
C GLU A 205 20.67 -10.21 6.79
N LYS A 206 19.50 -10.54 6.24
CA LYS A 206 19.27 -11.71 5.38
C LYS A 206 19.78 -11.52 3.94
N GLY A 207 20.46 -10.42 3.64
CA GLY A 207 21.08 -10.14 2.34
C GLY A 207 20.15 -9.50 1.31
N VAL A 208 18.96 -9.02 1.70
CA VAL A 208 18.06 -8.31 0.77
C VAL A 208 18.60 -6.90 0.51
N ALA A 209 19.01 -6.64 -0.73
CA ALA A 209 19.35 -5.29 -1.19
C ALA A 209 18.08 -4.44 -1.26
N TRP A 210 18.01 -3.39 -0.42
CA TRP A 210 16.83 -2.53 -0.32
C TRP A 210 17.04 -1.24 -1.14
N PRO A 211 16.40 -1.10 -2.32
CA PRO A 211 16.67 0.02 -3.23
C PRO A 211 15.98 1.32 -2.83
N TYR A 212 15.00 1.26 -1.91
CA TYR A 212 14.18 2.43 -1.55
C TYR A 212 14.78 3.34 -0.49
N GLY A 213 15.97 3.02 0.01
CA GLY A 213 16.65 3.76 1.08
C GLY A 213 15.83 3.88 2.38
N PRO A 214 16.10 4.91 3.21
CA PRO A 214 15.39 5.13 4.47
C PRO A 214 13.97 5.65 4.23
N LEU A 215 13.10 5.47 5.24
CA LEU A 215 11.73 5.99 5.22
C LEU A 215 11.57 7.14 6.23
N PRO A 216 11.44 8.40 5.76
CA PRO A 216 11.14 9.53 6.64
C PRO A 216 9.79 9.37 7.36
N GLU A 217 9.63 10.00 8.52
CA GLU A 217 8.33 10.00 9.20
C GLU A 217 7.23 10.64 8.34
N GLY A 218 6.02 10.12 8.45
CA GLY A 218 4.86 10.58 7.67
C GLY A 218 4.86 10.12 6.20
N CYS A 219 5.91 9.43 5.75
CA CYS A 219 6.05 8.95 4.38
C CYS A 219 5.80 7.44 4.23
N GLU A 220 5.49 7.02 3.01
CA GLU A 220 5.31 5.63 2.62
C GLU A 220 6.16 5.29 1.40
N PHE A 221 6.75 4.09 1.36
CA PHE A 221 7.48 3.63 0.19
C PHE A 221 6.52 3.50 -1.00
N LEU A 222 7.01 3.85 -2.18
CA LEU A 222 6.25 3.76 -3.43
C LEU A 222 6.77 2.59 -4.25
N LEU A 223 5.91 1.63 -4.57
CA LEU A 223 6.20 0.62 -5.59
C LEU A 223 5.26 0.85 -6.78
N LEU A 224 5.84 0.85 -7.98
CA LEU A 224 5.13 0.85 -9.24
C LEU A 224 5.78 -0.21 -10.14
N VAL A 225 4.97 -1.11 -10.71
CA VAL A 225 5.43 -2.20 -11.59
C VAL A 225 4.58 -2.20 -12.84
N GLU A 226 5.21 -2.27 -13.99
CA GLU A 226 4.49 -2.50 -15.26
C GLU A 226 4.44 -4.01 -15.52
N ALA A 227 3.25 -4.52 -15.84
CA ALA A 227 3.20 -5.81 -16.53
C ALA A 227 3.91 -5.63 -17.87
N GLY A 228 4.96 -6.42 -18.10
CA GLY A 228 5.59 -6.49 -19.41
C GLY A 228 4.60 -7.01 -20.44
N ASP A 229 4.71 -6.54 -21.67
CA ASP A 229 4.34 -7.36 -22.82
C ASP A 229 5.40 -8.48 -22.84
N ASP A 230 5.01 -9.74 -22.65
CA ASP A 230 5.91 -10.89 -22.77
C ASP A 230 6.56 -10.95 -24.17
#